data_AF-A0A920KDJ5-F1
#
_entry.id   AF-A0A920KDJ5-F1
#
_cell.length_a   1.000
_cell.length_b   1.000
_cell.length_c   1.000
_cell.angle_alpha   90.00
_cell.angle_beta   90.00
_cell.angle_gamma   90.00
#
_symmetry.space_group_name_H-M   'P 1'
#
loop_
_entity.id
_entity.type
_entity.pdbx_description
1 polymer ?
#
loop_
_entity_poly.entity_id
_entity_poly.type
_entity_poly.pdbx_seq_one_letter_code
_entity_poly.pdbx_strand_id
1 'polypeptide(L)' 'MDKLEETYHIKIPEKNRKIYRKYGGNPHLDNDYTVFGEVTSGMSVVDKISQVITDDKNRPLKNVYLSMKVLK' A
#
# COMPACT_ATOMS: atom_id res chain seq x y z
N MET A 1 -4.90 -16.33 3.33
CA MET A 1 -3.66 -16.25 2.54
C MET A 1 -3.75 -17.18 1.34
N ASP A 2 -4.33 -18.37 1.50
CA ASP A 2 -4.45 -19.37 0.44
C ASP A 2 -5.21 -18.83 -0.80
N LYS A 3 -6.30 -18.09 -0.60
CA LYS A 3 -7.03 -17.42 -1.71
C LYS A 3 -6.16 -16.42 -2.49
N LEU A 4 -5.25 -15.71 -1.81
CA LEU A 4 -4.35 -14.74 -2.45
C LEU A 4 -3.28 -15.47 -3.29
N GLU A 5 -2.74 -16.56 -2.75
CA GLU A 5 -1.80 -17.44 -3.45
C GLU A 5 -2.43 -18.05 -4.70
N GLU A 6 -3.68 -18.48 -4.63
CA GLU A 6 -4.44 -18.98 -5.77
C GLU A 6 -4.72 -17.87 -6.81
N THR A 7 -5.20 -16.71 -6.36
CA THR A 7 -5.59 -15.61 -7.26
C THR A 7 -4.39 -15.08 -8.05
N TYR A 8 -3.26 -14.89 -7.38
CA TYR A 8 -2.05 -14.30 -7.97
C TYR A 8 -1.00 -15.33 -8.38
N HIS A 9 -1.29 -16.63 -8.21
CA HIS A 9 -0.38 -17.73 -8.53
C HIS A 9 1.00 -17.59 -7.85
N ILE A 10 1.01 -17.08 -6.62
CA ILE A 10 2.22 -16.88 -5.81
C ILE A 10 2.28 -17.86 -4.65
N LYS A 11 3.47 -18.05 -4.07
CA LYS A 11 3.65 -18.82 -2.83
C LYS A 11 4.28 -17.95 -1.75
N ILE A 12 3.58 -17.76 -0.63
CA ILE A 12 4.00 -16.91 0.48
C ILE A 12 4.62 -17.78 1.58
N PRO A 13 5.91 -17.60 1.92
CA PRO A 13 6.55 -18.32 3.01
C PRO A 13 5.83 -18.12 4.35
N GLU A 14 5.81 -19.14 5.22
CA GLU A 14 5.08 -19.08 6.50
C GLU A 14 5.55 -17.95 7.42
N LYS A 15 6.85 -17.62 7.38
CA LYS A 15 7.39 -16.45 8.08
C LYS A 15 6.71 -15.15 7.63
N ASN A 16 6.57 -14.97 6.32
CA ASN A 16 5.95 -13.79 5.73
C ASN A 16 4.44 -13.77 6.01
N ARG A 17 3.77 -14.93 5.97
CA ARG A 17 2.35 -15.06 6.33
C ARG A 17 2.07 -14.52 7.74
N LYS A 18 2.93 -14.82 8.72
CA LYS A 18 2.81 -14.28 10.10
C LYS A 18 2.94 -12.76 10.13
N ILE A 19 3.85 -12.19 9.34
CA ILE A 19 4.05 -10.74 9.24
C ILE A 19 2.79 -10.08 8.65
N TYR A 20 2.32 -10.56 7.49
CA TYR A 20 1.14 -9.98 6.83
C TYR A 20 -0.14 -10.12 7.65
N ARG A 21 -0.30 -11.21 8.42
CA ARG A 21 -1.43 -11.35 9.34
C ARG A 21 -1.40 -10.35 10.50
N LYS A 22 -0.21 -9.96 10.96
CA LYS A 22 -0.04 -9.07 12.12
C LYS A 22 -0.07 -7.59 11.73
N TYR A 23 0.60 -7.23 10.63
CA TYR A 23 0.83 -5.85 10.23
C TYR A 23 0.09 -5.43 8.97
N GLY A 24 -0.58 -6.37 8.28
CA GLY A 24 -1.16 -6.14 6.96
C GLY A 24 -0.11 -6.15 5.85
N GLY A 25 -0.51 -5.73 4.65
CA GLY A 25 0.33 -5.66 3.44
C GLY A 25 -0.28 -6.42 2.26
N ASN A 26 0.34 -6.27 1.09
CA ASN A 26 -0.10 -6.87 -0.19
C ASN A 26 1.00 -7.78 -0.75
N PRO A 27 1.00 -9.08 -0.40
CA PRO A 27 2.08 -10.00 -0.76
C PRO A 27 2.28 -10.21 -2.26
N HIS A 28 1.26 -9.95 -3.07
CA HIS A 28 1.34 -10.08 -4.52
C HIS A 28 2.19 -9.00 -5.18
N LEU A 29 2.62 -7.98 -4.44
CA LEU A 29 3.53 -6.93 -4.93
C LEU A 29 5.00 -7.27 -4.67
N ASP A 30 5.29 -8.32 -3.88
CA ASP A 30 6.65 -8.74 -3.57
C ASP A 30 7.36 -9.22 -4.85
N ASN A 31 8.63 -8.82 -5.04
CA ASN A 31 9.48 -9.07 -6.22
C ASN A 31 9.10 -8.32 -7.50
N ASP A 32 7.86 -7.81 -7.60
CA ASP A 32 7.42 -6.98 -8.73
C ASP A 32 7.69 -5.49 -8.51
N TYR A 33 7.77 -5.04 -7.25
CA TYR A 33 7.96 -3.62 -6.90
C TYR A 33 9.12 -3.40 -5.93
N THR A 34 9.98 -2.44 -6.26
CA THR A 34 11.08 -2.01 -5.39
C THR A 34 10.59 -0.99 -4.36
N VAL A 35 10.72 -1.34 -3.07
CA VAL A 35 10.45 -0.41 -1.97
C VAL A 35 11.61 0.57 -1.84
N PHE A 36 11.34 1.88 -1.97
CA PHE A 36 12.36 2.95 -1.90
C PHE A 36 12.27 3.82 -0.64
N GLY A 37 11.24 3.65 0.19
CA GLY A 37 11.06 4.41 1.41
C GLY A 37 9.77 4.05 2.14
N GLU A 38 9.61 4.61 3.34
CA GLU A 38 8.43 4.46 4.18
C GLU A 38 7.97 5.79 4.77
N VAL A 39 6.70 5.87 5.15
CA VAL A 39 6.14 7.03 5.83
C VAL A 39 6.51 6.96 7.31
N THR A 40 7.40 7.83 7.76
CA THR A 40 7.84 7.87 9.17
C THR A 40 6.93 8.72 10.06
N SER A 41 6.14 9.62 9.48
CA SER A 41 5.19 10.48 10.19
C SER A 41 4.04 10.91 9.26
N GLY A 42 2.88 11.19 9.84
CA GLY A 42 1.71 11.69 9.10
C GLY A 42 0.86 10.60 8.44
N MET A 43 0.90 9.36 8.94
CA MET A 43 0.07 8.28 8.39
C MET A 43 -1.43 8.59 8.42
N SER A 44 -1.89 9.35 9.42
CA SER A 44 -3.27 9.83 9.49
C SER A 44 -3.67 10.79 8.34
N VAL A 45 -2.70 11.46 7.72
CA VAL A 45 -2.94 12.27 6.51
C VAL A 45 -3.08 11.36 5.30
N VAL A 46 -2.25 10.32 5.20
CA VAL A 46 -2.36 9.28 4.16
C VAL A 46 -3.73 8.61 4.21
N ASP A 47 -4.20 8.23 5.40
CA ASP A 47 -5.52 7.64 5.60
C ASP A 47 -6.64 8.57 5.14
N LYS A 48 -6.56 9.88 5.47
CA LYS A 48 -7.53 10.88 4.99
C LYS A 48 -7.53 11.01 3.47
N ILE A 49 -6.37 10.96 2.83
CA ILE A 49 -6.26 10.99 1.36
C ILE A 49 -6.91 9.74 0.75
N SER A 50 -6.76 8.57 1.38
CA SER A 50 -7.38 7.32 0.89
C SER A 50 -8.91 7.32 0.92
N GLN A 51 -9.52 8.20 1.71
CA GLN A 51 -10.97 8.30 1.91
C GLN A 51 -11.63 9.42 1.09
N VAL A 52 -10.88 10.15 0.26
CA VAL A 52 -11.47 11.20 -0.59
C VAL A 52 -12.43 10.59 -1.60
N ILE A 53 -13.50 11.33 -1.93
CA ILE A 53 -14.49 10.88 -2.90
C ILE A 53 -13.84 10.81 -4.29
N THR A 54 -14.01 9.67 -4.96
CA THR A 54 -13.52 9.42 -6.32
C THR A 54 -14.65 9.22 -7.32
N ASP A 55 -14.33 9.36 -8.61
CA ASP A 55 -15.18 8.89 -9.70
C ASP A 55 -15.05 7.36 -9.90
N ASP A 56 -15.79 6.83 -10.89
CA ASP A 56 -15.82 5.42 -11.25
C ASP A 56 -14.46 4.86 -11.75
N LYS A 57 -13.48 5.74 -12.01
CA LYS A 57 -12.11 5.39 -12.42
C LYS A 57 -11.10 5.58 -11.29
N ASN A 58 -11.57 5.71 -10.05
CA ASN A 58 -10.77 5.93 -8.85
C ASN A 58 -9.99 7.26 -8.86
N ARG A 59 -10.40 8.25 -9.67
CA ARG A 59 -9.79 9.58 -9.65
C ARG A 59 -10.50 10.47 -8.60
N PRO A 60 -9.77 11.15 -7.71
CA PRO A 60 -10.38 12.10 -6.77
C PRO A 60 -11.18 13.19 -7.48
N LEU A 61 -12.40 13.46 -7.00
CA LEU A 61 -13.26 14.53 -7.55
C LEU A 61 -12.66 15.93 -7.30
N LYS A 62 -11.87 16.06 -6.23
CA LYS A 62 -11.08 17.26 -5.91
C LYS A 62 -9.61 16.89 -5.89
N ASN A 63 -8.80 17.65 -6.62
CA ASN A 63 -7.35 17.42 -6.69
C ASN A 63 -6.69 17.57 -5.30
N VAL A 64 -5.77 16.65 -5.00
CA VAL A 64 -4.90 16.68 -3.82
C VAL A 64 -3.49 17.01 -4.30
N TYR A 65 -2.94 18.14 -3.86
CA TYR A 65 -1.62 18.61 -4.28
C TYR A 65 -0.55 18.24 -3.25
N LEU A 66 0.65 17.94 -3.74
CA LEU A 66 1.83 17.63 -2.93
C LEU A 66 2.85 18.77 -3.04
N SER A 67 3.43 19.15 -1.91
CA SER A 67 4.60 20.02 -1.83
C SER A 67 5.75 19.23 -1.24
N MET A 68 6.92 19.26 -1.89
CA MET A 68 8.06 18.43 -1.52
C MET A 68 9.23 19.30 -1.08
N LYS A 69 9.92 18.85 -0.03
CA LYS A 69 11.20 19.40 0.42
C LYS A 69 12.13 18.24 0.76
N VAL A 70 13.31 18.22 0.15
CA VAL A 70 14.38 17.29 0.51
C VAL A 70 15.03 17.80 1.79
N LEU A 71 15.02 16.98 2.84
CA LEU A 71 15.71 17.28 4.09
C LEU A 71 17.22 17.03 3.86
N LYS A 72 18.05 18.00 4.26
CA LYS A 72 19.52 17.86 4.24
C LYS A 72 20.01 17.24 5.53
#